data_AF-A0A2V8PT51-F1
#
_entry.id   AF-A0A2V8PT51-F1
#
_cell.length_a   1.000
_cell.length_b   1.000
_cell.length_c   1.000
_cell.angle_alpha   90.00
_cell.angle_beta   90.00
_cell.angle_gamma   90.00
#
_symmetry.space_group_name_H-M   'P 1'
#
loop_
_entity.id
_entity.type
_entity.pdbx_description
1 polymer ?
#
loop_
_entity_poly.entity_id
_entity_poly.type
_entity_poly.pdbx_seq_one_letter_code
_entity_poly.pdbx_strand_id
1 'polypeptide(L)'
;MQEKSSEPSHAREIIEDLELELEHSPKAAMMVGVFVNEASPEALVRIAEESGVYAAQLHGVESAEYCQAVKRIWRDAQLIIKALRVDANLDPQEVGTYEADAIMLDSFHSQLWGGTGQVIDWSVARRAREIFPRLFLAGGLSPENVARAIAEVQPFAVDACSSLESSPGRKDRERIKAFVRAVRSS
;
A
#
# COMPACT_ATOMS: atom_id res chain seq x y z
N MET A 1 -17.36 -3.18 2.84
CA MET A 1 -16.60 -2.69 4.01
C MET A 1 -16.67 -1.20 3.94
N GLN A 2 -17.16 -0.54 4.99
CA GLN A 2 -16.75 0.84 5.23
C GLN A 2 -15.28 0.74 5.65
N GLU A 3 -14.38 1.29 4.83
CA GLU A 3 -13.05 1.67 5.32
C GLU A 3 -13.31 2.58 6.51
N LYS A 4 -12.87 2.16 7.70
CA LYS A 4 -13.03 2.98 8.89
C LYS A 4 -12.12 4.18 8.72
N SER A 5 -12.69 5.30 8.30
CA SER A 5 -12.04 6.60 8.42
C SER A 5 -11.73 6.82 9.90
N SER A 6 -10.44 6.87 10.23
CA SER A 6 -9.97 7.29 11.55
C SER A 6 -9.76 8.80 11.53
N GLU A 7 -10.19 9.50 12.58
CA GLU A 7 -9.83 10.90 12.74
C GLU A 7 -8.29 11.05 12.82
N PRO A 8 -7.71 12.11 12.21
CA PRO A 8 -6.25 12.27 12.14
C PRO A 8 -5.58 12.27 13.51
N SER A 9 -6.22 12.89 14.51
CA SER A 9 -5.79 12.91 15.91
C SER A 9 -5.68 11.51 16.52
N HIS A 10 -6.63 10.62 16.22
CA HIS A 10 -6.58 9.25 16.73
C HIS A 10 -5.47 8.44 16.04
N ALA A 11 -5.23 8.68 14.75
CA ALA A 11 -4.09 8.08 14.06
C ALA A 11 -2.76 8.56 14.68
N ARG A 12 -2.67 9.85 15.05
CA ARG A 12 -1.51 10.43 15.75
C ARG A 12 -1.23 9.75 17.08
N GLU A 13 -2.25 9.55 17.91
CA GLU A 13 -2.13 8.83 19.19
C GLU A 13 -1.55 7.42 18.99
N ILE A 14 -2.06 6.67 18.01
CA ILE A 14 -1.57 5.31 17.70
C ILE A 14 -0.10 5.35 17.27
N ILE A 15 0.30 6.32 16.44
CA ILE A 15 1.69 6.44 15.98
C ILE A 15 2.62 6.77 17.15
N GLU A 16 2.24 7.70 18.01
CA GLU A 16 3.05 8.10 19.18
C GLU A 16 3.21 6.93 20.16
N ASP A 17 2.14 6.17 20.43
CA ASP A 17 2.20 4.98 21.28
C ASP A 17 3.15 3.92 20.69
N LEU A 18 3.08 3.69 19.37
CA LEU A 18 3.96 2.75 18.68
C LEU A 18 5.42 3.23 18.66
N GLU A 19 5.67 4.52 18.48
CA GLU A 19 7.02 5.09 18.53
C GLU A 19 7.65 4.91 19.91
N LEU A 20 6.89 5.11 20.99
CA LEU A 20 7.34 4.86 22.36
C LEU A 20 7.65 3.37 22.62
N GLU A 21 6.80 2.46 22.13
CA GLU A 21 7.03 1.02 22.25
C GLU A 21 8.26 0.55 21.45
N LEU A 22 8.53 1.20 20.31
CA LEU A 22 9.57 0.83 19.36
C LEU A 22 10.88 1.63 19.53
N GLU A 23 10.97 2.55 20.48
CA GLU A 23 12.12 3.45 20.69
C GLU A 23 13.45 2.68 20.88
N HIS A 24 13.39 1.40 21.27
CA HIS A 24 14.53 0.51 21.44
C HIS A 24 14.75 -0.49 20.27
N SER A 25 13.96 -0.38 19.20
CA SER A 25 14.04 -1.25 18.02
C SER A 25 14.80 -0.55 16.89
N PRO A 26 15.96 -1.08 16.43
CA PRO A 26 16.79 -0.46 15.39
C PRO A 26 16.17 -0.46 13.98
N LYS A 27 14.88 -0.80 13.84
CA LYS A 27 14.10 -0.71 12.60
C LYS A 27 12.74 -0.10 12.93
N ALA A 28 12.66 1.23 12.90
CA ALA A 28 11.39 1.93 12.97
C ALA A 28 10.50 1.50 11.80
N ALA A 29 9.27 1.09 12.09
CA ALA A 29 8.27 0.85 11.05
C ALA A 29 7.83 2.18 10.46
N MET A 30 7.74 2.27 9.14
CA MET A 30 7.22 3.45 8.47
C MET A 30 5.70 3.44 8.56
N MET A 31 5.13 4.50 9.15
CA MET A 31 3.68 4.67 9.22
C MET A 31 3.16 5.25 7.91
N VAL A 32 2.19 4.59 7.29
CA VAL A 32 1.60 4.97 6.00
C VAL A 32 0.12 5.28 6.20
N GLY A 33 -0.31 6.48 5.81
CA GLY A 33 -1.72 6.85 5.76
C GLY A 33 -2.33 6.43 4.43
N VAL A 34 -3.50 5.79 4.45
CA VAL A 34 -4.23 5.40 3.22
C VAL A 34 -5.35 6.39 2.98
N PHE A 35 -5.34 7.01 1.80
CA PHE A 35 -6.27 8.05 1.39
C PHE A 35 -7.06 7.61 0.18
N VAL A 36 -8.35 7.93 0.16
CA VAL A 36 -9.25 7.55 -0.93
C VAL A 36 -10.07 8.77 -1.34
N ASN A 37 -9.71 9.36 -2.48
CA ASN A 37 -10.42 10.48 -3.10
C ASN A 37 -10.59 11.71 -2.18
N GLU A 38 -9.53 12.08 -1.46
CA GLU A 38 -9.53 13.29 -0.65
C GLU A 38 -9.83 14.53 -1.50
N ALA A 39 -10.65 15.43 -0.98
CA ALA A 39 -11.26 16.51 -1.75
C ALA A 39 -10.24 17.47 -2.39
N SER A 40 -9.07 17.67 -1.76
CA SER A 40 -7.98 18.45 -2.34
C SER A 40 -6.62 17.96 -1.85
N PRO A 41 -5.54 18.20 -2.63
CA PRO A 41 -4.16 17.91 -2.20
C PRO A 41 -3.80 18.54 -0.85
N GLU A 42 -4.24 19.78 -0.60
CA GLU A 42 -4.00 20.50 0.65
C GLU A 42 -4.73 19.84 1.83
N ALA A 43 -5.94 19.32 1.61
CA ALA A 43 -6.68 18.59 2.64
C ALA A 43 -5.97 17.30 3.04
N LEU A 44 -5.54 16.52 2.04
CA LEU A 44 -4.75 15.31 2.25
C LEU A 44 -3.46 15.61 3.03
N VAL A 45 -2.70 16.63 2.61
CA VAL A 45 -1.44 16.98 3.28
C VAL A 45 -1.68 17.41 4.72
N ARG A 46 -2.70 18.24 4.99
CA ARG A 46 -3.02 18.60 6.38
C ARG A 46 -3.33 17.38 7.23
N ILE A 47 -4.15 16.46 6.72
CA ILE A 47 -4.50 15.22 7.45
C ILE A 47 -3.24 14.39 7.70
N ALA A 48 -2.36 14.27 6.71
CA ALA A 48 -1.14 13.50 6.82
C ALA A 48 -0.16 14.11 7.85
N GLU A 49 -0.01 15.44 7.84
CA GLU A 49 0.79 16.17 8.84
C GLU A 49 0.20 16.05 10.25
N GLU A 50 -1.12 16.21 10.39
CA GLU A 50 -1.82 16.07 11.68
C GLU A 50 -1.72 14.64 12.23
N SER A 51 -1.83 13.63 11.36
CA SER A 51 -1.70 12.23 11.75
C SER A 51 -0.25 11.85 12.09
N GLY A 52 0.75 12.55 11.55
CA GLY A 52 2.16 12.20 11.73
C GLY A 52 2.65 11.04 10.86
N VAL A 53 1.93 10.68 9.79
CA VAL A 53 2.36 9.60 8.89
C VAL A 53 3.58 10.03 8.07
N TYR A 54 4.46 9.07 7.77
CA TYR A 54 5.66 9.33 6.98
C TYR A 54 5.41 9.24 5.47
N ALA A 55 4.43 8.41 5.06
CA ALA A 55 4.05 8.23 3.66
C ALA A 55 2.53 8.25 3.48
N ALA A 56 2.07 8.68 2.31
CA ALA A 56 0.66 8.70 1.93
C ALA A 56 0.46 7.79 0.74
N GLN A 57 -0.44 6.83 0.92
CA GLN A 57 -0.91 5.95 -0.13
C GLN A 57 -2.22 6.49 -0.70
N LEU A 58 -2.18 6.94 -1.95
CA LEU A 58 -3.33 7.42 -2.70
C LEU A 58 -3.99 6.23 -3.39
N HIS A 59 -5.09 5.71 -2.84
CA HIS A 59 -5.72 4.45 -3.27
C HIS A 59 -7.04 4.65 -4.04
N GLY A 60 -7.49 5.88 -4.18
CA GLY A 60 -8.64 6.24 -5.00
C GLY A 60 -8.32 6.34 -6.49
N VAL A 61 -9.07 7.20 -7.16
CA VAL A 61 -8.94 7.52 -8.59
C VAL A 61 -8.21 8.84 -8.80
N GLU A 62 -7.31 9.21 -7.89
CA GLU A 62 -6.52 10.44 -7.97
C GLU A 62 -5.68 10.46 -9.25
N SER A 63 -5.71 11.56 -9.99
CA SER A 63 -4.98 11.69 -11.25
C SER A 63 -3.47 11.89 -11.02
N ALA A 64 -2.68 11.79 -12.10
CA ALA A 64 -1.25 12.11 -12.07
C ALA A 64 -1.00 13.56 -11.59
N GLU A 65 -1.83 14.52 -12.03
CA GLU A 65 -1.74 15.93 -11.62
C GLU A 65 -2.05 16.10 -10.13
N TYR A 66 -3.02 15.34 -9.60
CA TYR A 66 -3.32 15.34 -8.16
C TYR A 66 -2.12 14.83 -7.36
N CYS A 67 -1.55 13.69 -7.76
CA CYS A 67 -0.36 13.12 -7.11
C CYS A 67 0.81 14.11 -7.13
N GLN A 68 1.03 14.76 -8.28
CA GLN A 68 2.05 15.77 -8.44
C GLN A 68 1.79 17.00 -7.55
N ALA A 69 0.54 17.44 -7.43
CA ALA A 69 0.17 18.53 -6.53
C ALA A 69 0.45 18.16 -5.06
N VAL A 70 0.07 16.96 -4.62
CA VAL A 70 0.43 16.47 -3.28
C VAL A 70 1.93 16.48 -3.09
N LYS A 71 2.71 15.99 -4.06
CA LYS A 71 4.19 15.95 -3.98
C LYS A 71 4.83 17.33 -3.85
N ARG A 72 4.26 18.34 -4.52
CA ARG A 72 4.76 19.73 -4.43
C ARG A 72 4.45 20.38 -3.08
N ILE A 73 3.33 20.02 -2.47
CA ILE A 73 2.87 20.59 -1.20
C ILE A 73 3.53 19.85 -0.03
N TRP A 74 3.61 18.53 -0.11
CA TRP A 74 4.10 17.67 0.95
C TRP A 74 5.63 17.56 0.86
N ARG A 75 6.30 18.25 1.80
CA ARG A 75 7.76 18.33 2.05
C ARG A 75 8.62 17.22 1.40
N ASP A 76 9.82 17.58 0.97
CA ASP A 76 10.76 16.71 0.23
C ASP A 76 11.14 15.36 0.87
N ALA A 77 10.89 15.16 2.17
CA ALA A 77 11.30 13.96 2.91
C ALA A 77 10.21 12.88 3.04
N GLN A 78 8.98 13.18 2.62
CA GLN A 78 7.81 12.30 2.73
C GLN A 78 7.57 11.55 1.42
N LEU A 79 7.04 10.33 1.51
CA LEU A 79 6.86 9.46 0.34
C LEU A 79 5.40 9.41 -0.12
N ILE A 80 5.21 9.46 -1.42
CA ILE A 80 3.90 9.22 -2.05
C ILE A 80 3.89 7.85 -2.71
N ILE A 81 2.90 7.04 -2.35
CA ILE A 81 2.62 5.74 -2.96
C ILE A 81 1.32 5.89 -3.74
N LYS A 82 1.34 5.77 -5.07
CA LYS A 82 0.09 5.71 -5.85
C LYS A 82 -0.34 4.26 -6.01
N ALA A 83 -1.52 3.91 -5.50
CA ALA A 83 -2.12 2.61 -5.77
C ALA A 83 -2.97 2.66 -7.03
N LEU A 84 -2.78 1.68 -7.91
CA LEU A 84 -3.55 1.45 -9.12
C LEU A 84 -4.30 0.14 -8.95
N ARG A 85 -5.63 0.22 -9.08
CA ARG A 85 -6.48 -0.96 -9.09
C ARG A 85 -6.33 -1.65 -10.43
N VAL A 86 -5.83 -2.87 -10.39
CA VAL A 86 -5.55 -3.65 -11.60
C VAL A 86 -6.67 -4.62 -11.89
N ASP A 87 -7.18 -4.54 -13.12
CA ASP A 87 -7.94 -5.59 -13.76
C ASP A 87 -7.14 -6.19 -14.94
N ALA A 88 -7.77 -7.09 -15.70
CA ALA A 88 -7.13 -7.76 -16.83
C ALA A 88 -6.72 -6.82 -17.99
N ASN A 89 -7.15 -5.57 -17.98
CA ASN A 89 -6.94 -4.59 -19.04
C ASN A 89 -5.94 -3.49 -18.68
N LEU A 90 -5.28 -3.56 -17.50
CA LEU A 90 -4.24 -2.57 -17.17
C LEU A 90 -3.17 -2.55 -18.27
N ASP A 91 -2.94 -1.37 -18.85
CA ASP A 91 -1.75 -1.10 -19.63
C ASP A 91 -0.57 -0.86 -18.67
N PRO A 92 0.49 -1.70 -18.67
CA PRO A 92 1.67 -1.47 -17.85
C PRO A 92 2.29 -0.08 -18.04
N GLN A 93 2.09 0.59 -19.17
CA GLN A 93 2.63 1.94 -19.41
C GLN A 93 1.99 3.01 -18.52
N GLU A 94 0.78 2.77 -18.00
CA GLU A 94 0.09 3.73 -17.15
C GLU A 94 0.89 4.07 -15.89
N VAL A 95 1.63 3.10 -15.33
CA VAL A 95 2.44 3.32 -14.12
C VAL A 95 3.51 4.39 -14.30
N GLY A 96 4.00 4.58 -15.52
CA GLY A 96 5.02 5.59 -15.85
C GLY A 96 4.47 7.01 -15.94
N THR A 97 3.14 7.19 -15.89
CA THR A 97 2.50 8.50 -15.99
C THR A 97 2.42 9.25 -14.66
N TYR A 98 2.61 8.55 -13.54
CA TYR A 98 2.48 9.12 -12.20
C TYR A 98 3.84 9.56 -11.63
N GLU A 99 3.90 10.78 -11.12
CA GLU A 99 5.03 11.27 -10.33
C GLU A 99 4.87 10.88 -8.85
N ALA A 100 5.10 9.61 -8.54
CA ALA A 100 5.10 9.06 -7.17
C ALA A 100 6.49 8.55 -6.77
N ASP A 101 6.70 8.23 -5.48
CA ASP A 101 7.93 7.59 -5.01
C ASP A 101 7.85 6.05 -5.10
N ALA A 102 6.63 5.52 -5.15
CA ALA A 102 6.31 4.12 -5.41
C ALA A 102 4.96 3.98 -6.10
N ILE A 103 4.79 2.90 -6.86
CA ILE A 103 3.50 2.48 -7.43
C ILE A 103 3.08 1.18 -6.76
N MET A 104 1.86 1.10 -6.25
CA MET A 104 1.26 -0.14 -5.76
C MET A 104 0.26 -0.67 -6.79
N LEU A 105 0.42 -1.92 -7.22
CA LEU A 105 -0.62 -2.62 -7.97
C LEU A 105 -1.45 -3.45 -7.00
N ASP A 106 -2.76 -3.20 -6.98
CA ASP A 106 -3.70 -3.90 -6.10
C ASP A 106 -4.81 -4.57 -6.93
N SER A 107 -4.91 -5.90 -6.88
CA SER A 107 -6.02 -6.63 -7.52
C SER A 107 -7.29 -6.39 -6.74
N PHE A 108 -8.08 -5.41 -7.16
CA PHE A 108 -9.40 -5.19 -6.61
C PHE A 108 -10.47 -5.80 -7.51
N HIS A 109 -11.29 -6.71 -6.96
CA HIS A 109 -12.49 -7.19 -7.64
C HIS A 109 -13.74 -6.55 -7.00
N SER A 110 -14.49 -5.77 -7.78
CA SER A 110 -15.63 -4.97 -7.30
C SER A 110 -16.87 -5.77 -6.88
N GLN A 111 -16.90 -7.10 -7.08
CA GLN A 111 -18.12 -7.89 -6.96
C GLN A 111 -18.00 -9.23 -6.20
N LEU A 112 -16.81 -9.66 -5.77
CA LEU A 112 -16.65 -10.99 -5.18
C LEU A 112 -15.86 -10.94 -3.89
N TRP A 113 -16.60 -10.97 -2.78
CA TRP A 113 -16.09 -11.17 -1.44
C TRP A 113 -15.75 -12.66 -1.27
N GLY A 114 -14.45 -12.97 -1.21
CA GLY A 114 -13.95 -14.30 -0.84
C GLY A 114 -13.52 -15.17 -2.02
N GLY A 115 -12.23 -15.47 -2.07
CA GLY A 115 -11.75 -16.82 -2.39
C GLY A 115 -11.72 -17.31 -3.84
N THR A 116 -11.61 -16.47 -4.87
CA THR A 116 -11.36 -16.98 -6.25
C THR A 116 -9.87 -17.16 -6.59
N GLY A 117 -8.94 -16.61 -5.80
CA GLY A 117 -7.50 -16.81 -6.03
C GLY A 117 -6.98 -16.21 -7.34
N GLN A 118 -7.72 -15.31 -8.00
CA GLN A 118 -7.21 -14.53 -9.11
C GLN A 118 -6.33 -13.41 -8.56
N VAL A 119 -5.09 -13.78 -8.31
CA VAL A 119 -3.99 -12.87 -8.12
C VAL A 119 -3.83 -12.03 -9.39
N ILE A 120 -3.35 -10.78 -9.27
CA ILE A 120 -2.86 -9.98 -10.40
C ILE A 120 -2.15 -10.89 -11.40
N ASP A 121 -2.40 -10.75 -12.70
CA ASP A 121 -1.56 -11.39 -13.70
C ASP A 121 -0.12 -10.89 -13.49
N TRP A 122 0.70 -11.73 -12.88
CA TRP A 122 2.07 -11.39 -12.51
C TRP A 122 2.93 -11.05 -13.72
N SER A 123 2.53 -11.43 -14.93
CA SER A 123 3.16 -10.95 -16.16
C SER A 123 2.96 -9.46 -16.39
N VAL A 124 1.78 -8.92 -16.06
CA VAL A 124 1.47 -7.48 -16.13
C VAL A 124 2.26 -6.75 -15.05
N ALA A 125 2.24 -7.26 -13.81
CA ALA A 125 2.98 -6.67 -12.71
C ALA A 125 4.50 -6.61 -12.97
N ARG A 126 5.07 -7.65 -13.58
CA ARG A 126 6.49 -7.68 -13.97
C ARG A 126 6.83 -6.60 -15.00
N ARG A 127 6.00 -6.47 -16.05
CA ARG A 127 6.15 -5.43 -17.08
C ARG A 127 6.01 -4.03 -16.49
N ALA A 128 5.04 -3.82 -15.60
CA ALA A 128 4.90 -2.56 -14.88
C ALA A 128 6.13 -2.25 -14.01
N ARG A 129 6.69 -3.27 -13.35
CA ARG A 129 7.90 -3.11 -12.52
C ARG A 129 9.14 -2.79 -13.34
N GLU A 130 9.23 -3.26 -14.58
CA GLU A 130 10.30 -2.85 -15.52
C GLU A 130 10.24 -1.36 -15.87
N ILE A 131 9.03 -0.79 -15.92
CA ILE A 131 8.80 0.63 -16.18
C ILE A 131 9.00 1.46 -14.91
N PHE A 132 8.51 0.97 -13.77
CA PHE A 132 8.61 1.62 -12.47
C PHE A 132 9.24 0.68 -11.43
N PRO A 133 10.57 0.75 -11.20
CA PRO A 133 11.29 -0.22 -10.36
C PRO A 133 10.84 -0.28 -8.89
N ARG A 134 10.34 0.83 -8.33
CA ARG A 134 9.78 0.88 -6.97
C ARG A 134 8.31 0.46 -6.96
N LEU A 135 8.04 -0.74 -7.47
CA LEU A 135 6.70 -1.31 -7.54
C LEU A 135 6.40 -2.17 -6.32
N PHE A 136 5.26 -1.89 -5.70
CA PHE A 136 4.68 -2.62 -4.58
C PHE A 136 3.60 -3.54 -5.15
N LEU A 137 3.64 -4.81 -4.77
CA LEU A 137 2.63 -5.77 -5.17
C LEU A 137 1.67 -6.01 -4.00
N ALA A 138 0.40 -5.71 -4.21
CA ALA A 138 -0.69 -5.94 -3.27
C ALA A 138 -1.75 -6.85 -3.89
N GLY A 139 -2.87 -7.02 -3.18
CA GLY A 139 -4.02 -7.75 -3.70
C GLY A 139 -3.92 -9.27 -3.54
N GLY A 140 -4.61 -9.79 -2.52
CA GLY A 140 -4.74 -11.25 -2.32
C GLY A 140 -3.46 -12.00 -1.95
N LEU A 141 -2.37 -11.30 -1.61
CA LEU A 141 -1.14 -11.94 -1.15
C LEU A 141 -1.36 -12.61 0.21
N SER A 142 -0.79 -13.80 0.38
CA SER A 142 -0.92 -14.64 1.58
C SER A 142 0.38 -15.41 1.84
N PRO A 143 0.55 -16.03 3.04
CA PRO A 143 1.73 -16.85 3.33
C PRO A 143 1.96 -17.96 2.29
N GLU A 144 0.89 -18.47 1.68
CA GLU A 144 0.93 -19.58 0.73
C GLU A 144 1.37 -19.16 -0.68
N ASN A 145 1.19 -17.89 -1.07
CA ASN A 145 1.44 -17.44 -2.45
C ASN A 145 2.55 -16.38 -2.58
N VAL A 146 2.92 -15.70 -1.49
CA VAL A 146 3.80 -14.52 -1.56
C VAL A 146 5.20 -14.84 -2.07
N ALA A 147 5.77 -15.98 -1.70
CA ALA A 147 7.10 -16.39 -2.18
C ALA A 147 7.12 -16.59 -3.70
N ARG A 148 6.04 -17.18 -4.26
CA ARG A 148 5.88 -17.34 -5.70
C ARG A 148 5.67 -15.99 -6.38
N ALA A 149 4.90 -15.09 -5.77
CA ALA A 149 4.68 -13.73 -6.26
C ALA A 149 6.01 -12.96 -6.37
N ILE A 150 6.85 -13.05 -5.35
CA ILE A 150 8.18 -12.42 -5.32
C ILE A 150 9.09 -13.02 -6.40
N ALA A 151 9.14 -14.35 -6.50
CA ALA A 151 9.97 -15.02 -7.50
C ALA A 151 9.58 -14.64 -8.94
N GLU A 152 8.28 -14.48 -9.21
CA GLU A 152 7.78 -14.18 -10.55
C GLU A 152 7.81 -12.69 -10.90
N VAL A 153 7.50 -11.80 -9.96
CA VAL A 153 7.37 -10.35 -10.23
C VAL A 153 8.64 -9.59 -9.86
N GLN A 154 9.39 -10.05 -8.86
CA GLN A 154 10.49 -9.34 -8.21
C GLN A 154 10.13 -7.89 -7.81
N PRO A 155 9.05 -7.68 -7.05
CA PRO A 155 8.62 -6.34 -6.66
C PRO A 155 9.59 -5.74 -5.63
N PHE A 156 9.57 -4.41 -5.50
CA PHE A 156 10.32 -3.71 -4.47
C PHE A 156 9.77 -4.00 -3.07
N ALA A 157 8.46 -4.11 -2.94
CA ALA A 157 7.77 -4.46 -1.70
C ALA A 157 6.50 -5.28 -1.96
N VAL A 158 6.01 -5.96 -0.93
CA VAL A 158 4.73 -6.69 -0.95
C VAL A 158 3.82 -6.16 0.14
N ASP A 159 2.52 -6.06 -0.15
CA ASP A 159 1.49 -5.66 0.81
C ASP A 159 0.42 -6.74 0.94
N ALA A 160 -0.02 -6.98 2.17
CA ALA A 160 -1.07 -7.94 2.48
C ALA A 160 -1.88 -7.47 3.69
N CYS A 161 -3.21 -7.42 3.53
CA CYS A 161 -4.11 -6.96 4.58
C CYS A 161 -5.02 -8.10 5.10
N SER A 162 -6.01 -8.51 4.32
CA SER A 162 -7.10 -9.40 4.77
C SER A 162 -6.68 -10.86 4.99
N SER A 163 -5.72 -11.37 4.21
CA SER A 163 -5.17 -12.72 4.41
C SER A 163 -4.46 -12.86 5.76
N LEU A 164 -4.02 -11.74 6.34
CA LEU A 164 -3.32 -11.68 7.62
C LEU A 164 -4.28 -11.43 8.79
N GLU A 165 -5.60 -11.49 8.58
CA GLU A 165 -6.61 -11.23 9.59
C GLU A 165 -7.34 -12.50 10.02
N SER A 166 -7.67 -12.60 11.31
CA SER A 166 -8.58 -13.63 11.82
C SER A 166 -10.04 -13.30 11.52
N SER A 167 -10.35 -12.01 11.43
CA SER A 167 -11.64 -11.41 11.13
C SER A 167 -11.40 -9.96 10.66
N PRO A 168 -12.31 -9.33 9.89
CA PRO A 168 -12.08 -7.99 9.33
C PRO A 168 -11.56 -6.98 10.36
N GLY A 169 -10.39 -6.40 10.10
CA GLY A 169 -9.72 -5.42 10.96
C GLY A 169 -9.00 -5.99 12.19
N ARG A 170 -8.99 -7.32 12.39
CA ARG A 170 -8.26 -7.99 13.48
C ARG A 170 -7.16 -8.88 12.93
N LYS A 171 -5.92 -8.41 13.06
CA LYS A 171 -4.72 -9.13 12.62
C LYS A 171 -4.50 -10.43 13.39
N ASP A 172 -4.06 -11.47 12.67
CA ASP A 172 -3.66 -12.76 13.21
C ASP A 172 -2.13 -12.86 13.27
N ARG A 173 -1.59 -12.99 14.48
CA ARG A 173 -0.15 -12.98 14.73
C ARG A 173 0.58 -14.13 14.04
N GLU A 174 -0.02 -15.32 13.99
CA GLU A 174 0.62 -16.48 13.38
C GLU A 174 0.62 -16.37 11.86
N ARG A 175 -0.45 -15.83 11.26
CA ARG A 175 -0.49 -15.53 9.81
C ARG A 175 0.53 -14.46 9.41
N ILE A 176 0.68 -13.40 10.21
CA ILE A 176 1.72 -12.38 9.98
C ILE A 176 3.12 -13.01 10.03
N LYS A 177 3.42 -13.82 11.05
CA LYS A 177 4.73 -14.49 11.15
C LYS A 177 4.99 -15.42 9.96
N ALA A 178 3.98 -16.17 9.54
CA ALA A 178 4.07 -17.06 8.38
C ALA A 178 4.34 -16.26 7.09
N PHE A 179 3.62 -15.14 6.89
CA PHE A 179 3.83 -14.25 5.76
C PHE A 179 5.25 -13.67 5.71
N VAL A 180 5.70 -13.07 6.83
CA VAL A 180 7.05 -12.49 6.91
C VAL A 180 8.13 -13.54 6.71
N ARG A 181 7.93 -14.78 7.21
CA ARG A 181 8.85 -15.89 6.97
C ARG A 181 8.93 -16.23 5.48
N ALA A 182 7.77 -16.39 4.82
CA ALA A 182 7.70 -16.70 3.39
C ALA A 182 8.38 -15.61 2.53
N VAL A 183 8.18 -14.34 2.87
CA VAL A 183 8.85 -13.19 2.22
C VAL A 183 10.37 -13.19 2.42
N ARG A 184 10.86 -13.59 3.59
CA ARG A 184 12.31 -13.61 3.88
C ARG A 184 13.04 -14.81 3.28
N SER A 185 12.30 -15.86 2.93
CA SER A 185 12.85 -17.09 2.35
C SER A 185 12.71 -17.18 0.82
N SER A 186 12.13 -16.17 0.18
CA SER A 186 11.90 -16.11 -1.26
C SER A 186 13.07 -15.52 -2.02
#